data_AF-A0A7C1ZZ85-F1
#
_entry.id   AF-A0A7C1ZZ85-F1
#
_cell.length_a   1.000
_cell.length_b   1.000
_cell.length_c   1.000
_cell.angle_alpha   90.00
_cell.angle_beta   90.00
_cell.angle_gamma   90.00
#
_symmetry.space_group_name_H-M   'P 1'
#
loop_
_entity.id
_entity.type
_entity.pdbx_description
1 polymer ?
#
loop_
_entity_poly.entity_id
_entity_poly.type
_entity_poly.pdbx_seq_one_letter_code
_entity_poly.pdbx_strand_id
1 'polypeptide(L)'
;MDSEINSEIKKALTQLQVSGFIARFRQARFRQTQIPEIFGGTSVVETNGIKVYKGSFSISFENQRWIVRLPGEGQLIQEQEEISLPNAVSTVEFFYNKPHKN
;
A
#
# COMPACT_ATOMS: atom_id res chain seq x y z
N MET A 1 -22.34 3.97 2.04
CA MET A 1 -20.89 3.89 2.23
C MET A 1 -20.25 4.10 0.87
N ASP A 2 -19.41 5.13 0.78
CA ASP A 2 -19.45 6.14 -0.28
C ASP A 2 -18.91 5.69 -1.65
N SER A 3 -19.68 6.01 -2.70
CA SER A 3 -19.28 5.77 -4.10
C SER A 3 -17.97 6.48 -4.46
N GLU A 4 -17.66 7.57 -3.77
CA GLU A 4 -16.48 8.40 -3.96
C GLU A 4 -15.19 7.73 -3.44
N ILE A 5 -15.18 7.23 -2.20
CA ILE A 5 -14.03 6.48 -1.65
C ILE A 5 -13.73 5.24 -2.49
N ASN A 6 -14.76 4.52 -2.93
CA ASN A 6 -14.58 3.37 -3.81
C ASN A 6 -14.02 3.77 -5.19
N SER A 7 -14.35 4.95 -5.69
CA SER A 7 -13.81 5.51 -6.93
C SER A 7 -12.34 5.90 -6.78
N GLU A 8 -11.99 6.58 -5.68
CA GLU A 8 -10.61 6.96 -5.37
C GLU A 8 -9.70 5.74 -5.19
N ILE A 9 -10.16 4.73 -4.45
CA ILE A 9 -9.43 3.47 -4.27
C ILE A 9 -9.18 2.79 -5.62
N LYS A 10 -10.17 2.76 -6.51
CA LYS A 10 -9.99 2.21 -7.87
C LYS A 10 -8.95 2.99 -8.67
N LYS A 11 -8.97 4.33 -8.62
CA LYS A 11 -7.97 5.17 -9.29
C LYS A 11 -6.57 4.91 -8.73
N ALA A 12 -6.43 4.86 -7.42
CA ALA A 12 -5.17 4.57 -6.74
C ALA A 12 -4.62 3.18 -7.10
N LEU A 13 -5.47 2.15 -7.12
CA LEU A 13 -5.08 0.81 -7.57
C LEU A 13 -4.58 0.83 -9.01
N THR A 14 -5.32 1.46 -9.92
CA THR A 14 -4.94 1.55 -11.33
C THR A 14 -3.60 2.28 -11.48
N GLN A 15 -3.40 3.39 -10.76
CA GLN A 15 -2.13 4.13 -10.80
C GLN A 15 -0.96 3.25 -10.36
N LEU A 16 -1.06 2.59 -9.20
CA LEU A 16 0.00 1.69 -8.72
C LEU A 16 0.29 0.57 -9.73
N GLN A 17 -0.74 -0.01 -10.35
CA GLN A 17 -0.57 -1.07 -11.35
C GLN A 17 0.12 -0.57 -12.62
N VAL A 18 -0.23 0.64 -13.10
CA VAL A 18 0.44 1.29 -14.25
C VAL A 18 1.89 1.61 -13.93
N SER A 19 2.19 1.99 -12.69
CA SER A 19 3.56 2.22 -12.20
C SER A 19 4.35 0.92 -11.94
N GLY A 20 3.78 -0.25 -12.26
CA GLY A 20 4.47 -1.54 -12.23
C GLY A 20 4.34 -2.32 -10.92
N PHE A 21 3.52 -1.86 -9.97
CA PHE A 21 3.29 -2.57 -8.72
C PHE A 21 2.20 -3.65 -8.85
N ILE A 22 2.38 -4.76 -8.14
CA ILE A 22 1.31 -5.73 -7.92
C ILE A 22 0.50 -5.23 -6.71
N ALA A 23 -0.56 -4.46 -6.95
CA ALA A 23 -1.43 -3.90 -5.92
C ALA A 23 -2.83 -4.51 -5.92
N ARG A 24 -3.40 -4.72 -4.73
CA ARG A 24 -4.74 -5.27 -4.50
C ARG A 24 -5.44 -4.51 -3.38
N PHE A 25 -6.77 -4.50 -3.42
CA PHE A 25 -7.59 -3.95 -2.36
C PHE A 25 -8.21 -5.05 -1.50
N ARG A 26 -8.30 -4.80 -0.19
CA ARG A 26 -9.09 -5.60 0.75
C ARG A 26 -9.69 -4.70 1.84
N GLN A 27 -10.69 -5.25 2.53
CA GLN A 27 -11.15 -4.72 3.82
C GLN A 27 -10.39 -5.44 4.93
N ALA A 28 -9.30 -4.85 5.41
CA ALA A 28 -8.52 -5.43 6.49
C ALA A 28 -9.28 -5.33 7.82
N ARG A 29 -9.07 -6.26 8.74
CA ARG A 29 -9.73 -6.27 10.04
C ARG A 29 -8.76 -5.82 11.12
N PHE A 30 -9.05 -4.70 11.77
CA PHE A 30 -8.29 -4.21 12.91
C PHE A 30 -9.21 -3.97 14.10
N ARG A 31 -8.98 -4.68 15.21
CA ARG A 31 -9.75 -4.55 16.47
C ARG A 31 -11.28 -4.46 16.25
N GLN A 32 -11.81 -5.38 15.45
CA GLN A 32 -13.23 -5.50 15.05
C GLN A 32 -13.75 -4.49 14.00
N THR A 33 -12.97 -3.49 13.61
CA THR A 33 -13.31 -2.54 12.53
C THR A 33 -12.76 -3.03 11.20
N GLN A 34 -13.56 -2.90 10.13
CA GLN A 34 -13.08 -3.07 8.75
C GLN A 34 -12.47 -1.75 8.27
N ILE A 35 -11.22 -1.82 7.84
CA ILE A 35 -10.50 -0.67 7.28
C ILE A 35 -10.20 -0.94 5.80
N PRO A 36 -10.50 0.03 4.90
CA PRO A 36 -10.06 -0.04 3.52
C PRO A 36 -8.54 -0.09 3.47
N GLU A 37 -7.98 -1.06 2.74
CA GLU A 37 -6.54 -1.21 2.57
C GLU A 37 -6.18 -1.59 1.14
N ILE A 38 -5.23 -0.85 0.56
CA ILE A 38 -4.49 -1.26 -0.63
C ILE A 38 -3.17 -1.88 -0.15
N PHE A 39 -2.83 -3.07 -0.63
CA PHE A 39 -1.58 -3.73 -0.30
C PHE A 39 -0.96 -4.34 -1.55
N GLY A 40 0.36 -4.52 -1.53
CA GLY A 40 1.06 -5.00 -2.70
C GLY A 40 2.56 -5.08 -2.53
N GLY A 41 3.25 -5.16 -3.67
CA GLY A 41 4.70 -5.03 -3.74
C GLY A 41 5.21 -4.95 -5.17
N THR A 42 6.52 -4.96 -5.34
CA THR A 42 7.19 -4.84 -6.65
C THR A 42 7.25 -6.16 -7.40
N SER A 43 7.19 -7.29 -6.70
CA SER A 43 7.05 -8.62 -7.31
C SER A 43 6.44 -9.61 -6.30
N VAL A 44 5.96 -10.74 -6.81
CA VAL A 44 5.44 -11.85 -5.99
C VAL A 44 6.31 -13.07 -6.23
N VAL A 45 6.74 -13.70 -5.15
CA VAL A 45 7.35 -15.03 -5.16
C VAL A 45 6.41 -15.98 -4.44
N GLU A 46 6.13 -17.13 -5.05
CA GLU A 46 5.36 -18.19 -4.42
C GLU A 46 6.32 -19.22 -3.84
N THR A 47 6.19 -19.52 -2.55
CA THR A 47 7.03 -20.49 -1.85
C THR A 47 6.11 -21.35 -0.99
N ASN A 48 6.06 -22.66 -1.27
CA ASN A 48 5.21 -23.62 -0.56
C ASN A 48 3.73 -23.20 -0.50
N GLY A 49 3.20 -22.63 -1.59
CA GLY A 49 1.81 -22.15 -1.67
C GLY A 49 1.57 -20.81 -0.97
N ILE A 50 2.59 -20.20 -0.35
CA ILE A 50 2.53 -18.88 0.26
C ILE A 50 3.03 -17.85 -0.74
N LYS A 51 2.23 -16.83 -1.00
CA LYS A 51 2.62 -15.67 -1.83
C LYS A 51 3.29 -14.62 -0.97
N VAL A 52 4.56 -14.35 -1.26
CA VAL A 52 5.37 -13.33 -0.59
C VAL A 52 5.62 -12.18 -1.56
N TYR A 53 5.30 -10.96 -1.13
CA TYR A 53 5.56 -9.76 -1.89
C TYR A 53 6.98 -9.26 -1.58
N LYS A 54 7.84 -9.12 -2.61
CA LYS A 54 9.08 -8.35 -2.47
C LYS A 54 8.76 -6.87 -2.56
N GLY A 55 9.49 -6.04 -1.80
CA GLY A 55 9.18 -4.61 -1.69
C GLY A 55 7.72 -4.40 -1.31
N SER A 56 7.27 -5.07 -0.24
CA SER A 56 5.87 -5.06 0.18
C SER A 56 5.46 -3.71 0.76
N PHE A 57 4.24 -3.25 0.48
CA PHE A 57 3.67 -2.05 1.10
C PHE A 57 2.19 -2.23 1.44
N SER A 58 1.67 -1.35 2.29
CA SER A 58 0.23 -1.18 2.49
C SER A 58 -0.15 0.29 2.65
N ILE A 59 -1.33 0.67 2.19
CA ILE A 59 -1.98 1.96 2.39
C ILE A 59 -3.35 1.68 3.01
N SER A 60 -3.56 2.04 4.27
CA SER A 60 -4.82 1.81 5.00
C SER A 60 -5.46 3.12 5.44
N PHE A 61 -6.79 3.14 5.56
CA PHE A 61 -7.50 4.27 6.13
C PHE A 61 -7.85 4.00 7.60
N GLU A 62 -7.13 4.66 8.51
CA GLU A 62 -7.23 4.46 9.96
C GLU A 62 -7.38 5.80 10.66
N ASN A 63 -8.31 5.91 11.62
CA ASN A 63 -8.53 7.13 12.40
C ASN A 63 -8.65 8.42 11.56
N GLN A 64 -9.34 8.34 10.42
CA GLN A 64 -9.52 9.43 9.44
C GLN A 64 -8.24 9.88 8.72
N ARG A 65 -7.19 9.06 8.72
CA ARG A 65 -5.92 9.32 8.03
C ARG A 65 -5.51 8.14 7.15
N TRP A 66 -4.75 8.43 6.10
CA TRP A 66 -4.14 7.38 5.28
C TRP A 66 -2.78 7.02 5.89
N ILE A 67 -2.59 5.74 6.20
CA ILE A 67 -1.35 5.23 6.80
C ILE A 67 -0.64 4.39 5.74
N VAL A 68 0.55 4.84 5.34
CA VAL A 68 1.44 4.12 4.43
C VAL A 68 2.42 3.32 5.27
N ARG A 69 2.53 2.02 4.99
CA ARG A 69 3.51 1.13 5.61
C ARG A 69 4.47 0.60 4.57
N LEU A 70 5.75 0.78 4.84
CA LEU A 70 6.88 0.46 3.95
C LEU A 70 7.92 -0.38 4.71
N PRO A 71 8.77 -1.15 4.00
CA PRO A 71 9.88 -1.84 4.64
C PRO A 71 10.93 -0.80 5.04
N GLY A 72 11.29 -0.76 6.31
CA GLY A 72 12.34 0.08 6.89
C GLY A 72 13.66 -0.66 7.05
N GLU A 73 14.62 0.00 7.70
CA GLU A 73 15.93 -0.57 8.00
C GLU A 73 15.82 -1.78 8.93
N GLY A 74 16.56 -2.86 8.64
CA GLY A 74 16.64 -4.02 9.52
C GLY A 74 15.33 -4.84 9.65
N GLN A 75 14.46 -4.82 8.64
CA GLN A 75 13.13 -5.49 8.63
C GLN A 75 12.06 -4.82 9.50
N LEU A 76 12.33 -3.65 10.07
CA LEU A 76 11.30 -2.87 10.77
C LEU A 76 10.30 -2.28 9.77
N ILE A 77 9.02 -2.19 10.13
CA ILE A 77 8.02 -1.51 9.30
C ILE A 77 8.10 -0.01 9.60
N GLN A 78 8.23 0.81 8.56
CA GLN A 78 8.09 2.26 8.67
C GLN A 78 6.65 2.66 8.36
N GLU A 79 6.04 3.43 9.26
CA GLU A 79 4.71 4.03 9.06
C GLU A 79 4.86 5.52 8.71
N GLN A 80 4.10 5.98 7.71
CA GLN A 80 4.01 7.39 7.33
C GLN A 80 2.53 7.77 7.21
N GLU A 81 2.14 8.85 7.88
CA GLU A 81 0.79 9.38 7.81
C GLU A 81 0.66 10.36 6.65
N GLU A 82 -0.42 10.22 5.89
CA GLU A 82 -0.70 11.03 4.72
C GLU A 82 -2.10 11.63 4.79
N ILE A 83 -2.21 12.85 4.31
CA ILE A 83 -3.44 13.66 4.37
C ILE A 83 -4.46 13.17 3.34
N SER A 84 -4.02 12.50 2.27
CA SER A 84 -4.85 12.04 1.17
C SER A 84 -4.36 10.73 0.56
N LEU A 85 -5.26 9.99 -0.09
CA LEU A 85 -4.90 8.76 -0.80
C LEU A 85 -3.92 9.01 -1.97
N PRO A 86 -4.05 10.07 -2.78
CA PRO A 86 -3.05 10.41 -3.78
C PRO A 86 -1.64 10.61 -3.21
N ASN A 87 -1.51 11.31 -2.07
CA ASN A 87 -0.21 11.47 -1.41
C ASN A 87 0.36 10.14 -0.95
N ALA A 88 -0.49 9.28 -0.36
CA ALA A 88 -0.10 7.93 0.05
C ALA A 88 0.43 7.09 -1.12
N VAL A 89 -0.21 7.17 -2.28
CA VAL A 89 0.28 6.51 -3.51
C VAL A 89 1.62 7.08 -3.95
N SER A 90 1.75 8.41 -4.00
CA SER A 90 3.01 9.07 -4.38
C SER A 90 4.16 8.73 -3.43
N THR A 91 3.89 8.55 -2.14
CA THR A 91 4.88 8.12 -1.15
C THR A 91 5.41 6.71 -1.43
N VAL A 92 4.53 5.77 -1.81
CA VAL A 92 4.94 4.43 -2.25
C VAL A 92 5.80 4.51 -3.52
N GLU A 93 5.34 5.24 -4.54
CA GLU A 93 6.07 5.40 -5.81
C GLU A 93 7.44 6.03 -5.59
N PHE A 94 7.52 7.09 -4.78
CA PHE A 94 8.77 7.75 -4.46
C PHE A 94 9.74 6.84 -3.70
N PHE A 95 9.25 6.04 -2.76
CA PHE A 95 10.09 5.12 -2.00
C PHE A 95 10.79 4.11 -2.91
N TYR A 96 10.05 3.48 -3.82
CA TYR A 96 10.58 2.43 -4.71
C TYR A 96 11.28 2.95 -5.97
N ASN A 97 11.04 4.21 -6.37
CA ASN A 97 11.71 4.83 -7.52
C ASN A 97 12.99 5.60 -7.15
N LYS A 98 13.33 5.73 -5.87
CA LYS A 98 14.63 6.27 -5.47
C LYS A 98 15.74 5.36 -6.01
N PRO A 99 16.76 5.90 -6.71
CA PRO A 99 17.95 5.11 -6.96
C PRO A 99 18.53 4.70 -5.60
N HIS A 100 18.55 3.40 -5.32
CA HIS A 100 19.25 2.88 -4.16
C HIS A 100 20.71 3.29 -4.32
N LYS A 101 21.17 4.23 -3.46
CA LYS A 101 22.58 4.57 -3.38
C LYS A 101 23.29 3.31 -2.87
N ASN A 102 23.95 2.60 -3.79
CA ASN A 102 24.94 1.58 -3.47
C ASN A 102 26.13 2.22 -2.75
#